data_AF-A0A523KTS7-F1
#
_entry.id   AF-A0A523KTS7-F1
#
_cell.length_a   1.000
_cell.length_b   1.000
_cell.length_c   1.000
_cell.angle_alpha   90.00
_cell.angle_beta   90.00
_cell.angle_gamma   90.00
#
_symmetry.space_group_name_H-M   'P 1'
#
loop_
_entity.id
_entity.type
_entity.pdbx_description
1 polymer ?
#
loop_
_entity_poly.entity_id
_entity_poly.type
_entity_poly.pdbx_seq_one_letter_code
_entity_poly.pdbx_strand_id
1 'polypeptide(L)'
;FPTLALPDEIGEQGWWSRPVESDQAFVQRVNKAMMNIRQRHAGEDDSVGLVVHGDFIDQSINTLMGVSRPEENYSADWESNWVSHNTSISRIDFINGSQNVIYLNRIDHLSTDLVTW
;
A
#
# COMPACT_ATOMS: atom_id res chain seq x y z
N PHE A 1 -16.33 -10.25 12.94
CA PHE A 1 -15.48 -11.38 13.38
C PHE A 1 -15.84 -11.77 14.81
N PRO A 2 -16.81 -12.66 15.01
CA PRO A 2 -17.34 -12.97 16.33
C PRO A 2 -16.41 -13.82 17.20
N THR A 3 -15.32 -14.36 16.65
CA THR A 3 -14.37 -15.26 17.34
C THR A 3 -12.99 -14.66 17.53
N LEU A 4 -12.81 -13.35 17.29
CA LEU A 4 -11.53 -12.69 17.50
C LEU A 4 -11.31 -12.49 19.01
N ALA A 5 -10.39 -13.26 19.59
CA ALA A 5 -9.85 -13.01 20.92
C ALA A 5 -8.52 -12.25 20.76
N LEU A 6 -8.45 -11.02 21.28
CA LEU A 6 -7.20 -10.28 21.33
C LEU A 6 -6.36 -10.76 22.53
N PRO A 7 -5.02 -10.80 22.43
CA PRO A 7 -4.16 -11.04 23.58
C PRO A 7 -4.35 -9.98 24.67
N ASP A 8 -4.20 -10.36 25.94
CA ASP A 8 -4.36 -9.47 27.09
C ASP A 8 -3.37 -8.28 27.06
N GLU A 9 -2.25 -8.43 26.35
CA GLU A 9 -1.23 -7.40 26.18
C GLU A 9 -1.64 -6.28 25.20
N ILE A 10 -2.69 -6.49 24.40
CA ILE A 10 -3.21 -5.50 23.45
C ILE A 10 -4.46 -4.85 24.04
N GLY A 11 -4.25 -3.82 24.85
CA GLY A 11 -5.33 -3.00 25.40
C GLY A 11 -5.93 -2.00 24.40
N GLU A 12 -6.78 -1.09 24.88
CA GLU A 12 -7.46 -0.07 24.05
C GLU A 12 -6.50 0.86 23.29
N GLN A 13 -5.28 1.03 23.81
CA GLN A 13 -4.23 1.84 23.18
C GLN A 13 -3.59 1.15 21.96
N GLY A 14 -3.95 -0.11 21.71
CA GLY A 14 -3.39 -0.92 20.63
C GLY A 14 -1.97 -1.40 20.92
N TRP A 15 -1.39 -2.06 19.93
CA TRP A 15 -0.04 -2.63 20.02
C TRP A 15 1.06 -1.67 19.51
N TRP A 16 0.67 -0.57 18.85
CA TRP A 16 1.60 0.41 18.28
C TRP A 16 1.75 1.62 19.21
N SER A 17 2.94 1.78 19.78
CA SER A 17 3.25 2.84 20.77
C SER A 17 4.31 3.83 20.30
N ARG A 18 4.64 3.84 19.00
CA ARG A 18 5.64 4.76 18.44
C ARG A 18 4.99 6.05 17.97
N PRO A 19 5.71 7.18 17.99
CA PRO A 19 5.25 8.41 17.37
C PRO A 19 4.91 8.19 15.89
N VAL A 20 4.02 9.04 15.38
CA VAL A 20 3.79 9.15 13.93
C VAL A 20 5.13 9.45 13.25
N GLU A 21 5.41 8.73 12.16
CA GLU A 21 6.64 8.95 11.39
C GLU A 21 6.55 10.27 10.61
N SER A 22 7.70 10.86 10.27
CA SER A 22 7.70 12.01 9.36
C SER A 22 7.47 11.57 7.92
N ASP A 23 6.96 12.46 7.07
CA ASP A 23 6.76 12.20 5.64
C ASP A 23 8.04 11.71 4.96
N GLN A 24 9.18 12.32 5.32
CA GLN A 24 10.48 11.90 4.81
C GLN A 24 10.82 10.46 5.22
N ALA A 25 10.56 10.07 6.46
CA ALA A 25 10.80 8.71 6.94
C ALA A 25 9.85 7.71 6.27
N PHE A 26 8.58 8.08 6.09
CA PHE A 26 7.59 7.30 5.35
C PHE A 26 8.03 7.04 3.90
N VAL A 27 8.37 8.08 3.14
CA VAL A 27 8.83 7.96 1.75
C VAL A 27 10.10 7.11 1.66
N GLN A 28 11.07 7.31 2.56
CA GLN A 28 12.27 6.47 2.61
C GLN A 28 11.94 5.00 2.88
N ARG A 29 10.97 4.72 3.77
CA ARG A 29 10.53 3.36 4.09
C ARG A 29 9.85 2.68 2.90
N VAL A 30 8.95 3.38 2.19
CA VAL A 30 8.29 2.85 0.99
C VAL A 30 9.31 2.58 -0.11
N ASN A 31 10.21 3.54 -0.40
CA ASN A 31 11.26 3.39 -1.39
C ASN A 31 12.14 2.17 -1.10
N LYS A 32 12.60 2.04 0.15
CA LYS A 32 13.40 0.89 0.59
C LYS A 32 12.65 -0.43 0.43
N ALA A 33 11.35 -0.47 0.77
CA ALA A 33 10.54 -1.67 0.59
C ALA A 33 10.43 -2.08 -0.89
N MET A 34 10.11 -1.13 -1.79
CA MET A 34 9.99 -1.38 -3.22
C MET A 34 11.33 -1.81 -3.85
N MET A 35 12.43 -1.16 -3.46
CA MET A 35 13.77 -1.54 -3.89
C MET A 35 14.14 -2.96 -3.45
N ASN A 36 13.83 -3.34 -2.21
CA ASN A 36 14.12 -4.69 -1.71
C ASN A 36 13.32 -5.76 -2.45
N ILE A 37 12.05 -5.49 -2.77
CA ILE A 37 11.22 -6.42 -3.56
C ILE A 37 11.82 -6.60 -4.95
N ARG A 38 12.14 -5.48 -5.62
CA ARG A 38 12.80 -5.50 -6.93
C ARG A 38 14.12 -6.26 -6.88
N GLN A 39 14.96 -6.01 -5.89
CA GLN A 39 16.26 -6.67 -5.79
C GLN A 39 16.15 -8.20 -5.63
N ARG A 40 15.11 -8.68 -4.96
CA ARG A 40 14.93 -10.12 -4.69
C ARG A 40 14.25 -10.88 -5.82
N HIS A 41 13.36 -10.23 -6.57
CA HIS A 41 12.47 -10.90 -7.52
C HIS A 41 12.65 -10.43 -8.97
N ALA A 42 13.46 -9.38 -9.23
CA ALA A 42 13.69 -8.94 -10.61
C ALA A 42 14.46 -9.99 -11.42
N GLY A 43 13.94 -10.29 -12.61
CA GLY A 43 14.54 -11.28 -13.53
C GLY A 43 14.02 -12.70 -13.32
N GLU A 44 13.20 -12.94 -12.30
CA GLU A 44 12.50 -14.19 -12.04
C GLU A 44 11.03 -14.10 -12.50
N ASP A 45 10.34 -15.23 -12.62
CA ASP A 45 8.91 -15.32 -12.94
C ASP A 45 8.02 -15.30 -11.67
N ASP A 46 8.51 -14.63 -10.63
CA ASP A 46 7.87 -14.58 -9.31
C ASP A 46 6.66 -13.65 -9.29
N SER A 47 5.61 -14.08 -8.58
CA SER A 47 4.47 -13.23 -8.22
C SER A 47 4.53 -12.84 -6.75
N VAL A 48 4.67 -11.54 -6.46
CA VAL A 48 4.77 -11.02 -5.10
C VAL A 48 3.44 -10.41 -4.64
N GLY A 49 2.84 -10.97 -3.59
CA GLY A 49 1.66 -10.41 -2.93
C GLY A 49 2.04 -9.45 -1.79
N LEU A 50 1.49 -8.23 -1.81
CA LEU A 50 1.62 -7.26 -0.72
C LEU A 50 0.24 -6.94 -0.14
N VAL A 51 0.10 -7.07 1.18
CA VAL A 51 -1.09 -6.63 1.93
C VAL A 51 -0.67 -5.45 2.81
N VAL A 52 -1.12 -4.25 2.43
CA VAL A 52 -0.68 -2.97 3.00
C VAL A 52 -1.84 -1.96 3.00
N HIS A 53 -1.64 -0.80 3.63
CA HIS A 53 -2.65 0.25 3.75
C HIS A 53 -2.67 1.19 2.54
N GLY A 54 -3.78 1.91 2.35
CA GLY A 54 -4.02 2.77 1.18
C GLY A 54 -2.91 3.79 0.91
N ASP A 55 -2.44 4.48 1.96
CA ASP A 55 -1.37 5.48 1.80
C ASP A 55 -0.04 4.86 1.34
N PHE A 56 0.25 3.65 1.81
CA PHE A 56 1.41 2.88 1.36
C PHE A 56 1.25 2.42 -0.09
N ILE A 57 0.03 2.08 -0.52
CA ILE A 57 -0.27 1.75 -1.93
C ILE A 57 -0.02 2.96 -2.80
N ASP A 58 -0.58 4.13 -2.44
CA ASP A 58 -0.40 5.38 -3.16
C ASP A 58 1.08 5.71 -3.37
N GLN A 59 1.86 5.74 -2.28
CA GLN A 59 3.28 6.06 -2.36
C GLN A 59 4.07 4.98 -3.11
N SER A 60 3.67 3.70 -3.03
CA SER A 60 4.33 2.63 -3.80
C SER A 60 4.13 2.81 -5.29
N ILE A 61 2.91 3.17 -5.73
CA ILE A 61 2.62 3.43 -7.15
C ILE A 61 3.39 4.68 -7.61
N ASN A 62 3.41 5.75 -6.81
CA ASN A 62 4.20 6.94 -7.10
C ASN A 62 5.69 6.60 -7.31
N THR A 63 6.29 5.85 -6.38
CA THR A 63 7.69 5.40 -6.46
C THR A 63 7.96 4.54 -7.69
N LEU A 64 7.10 3.58 -8.00
CA LEU A 64 7.28 2.68 -9.14
C LEU A 64 7.13 3.44 -10.47
N MET A 65 6.14 4.32 -10.57
CA MET A 65 5.86 5.07 -11.80
C MET A 65 6.72 6.32 -11.97
N GLY A 66 7.57 6.66 -11.00
CA GLY A 66 8.39 7.88 -11.03
C GLY A 66 7.56 9.16 -10.93
N VAL A 67 6.41 9.09 -10.25
CA VAL A 67 5.51 10.23 -10.03
C VAL A 67 5.83 10.87 -8.68
N SER A 68 5.96 12.19 -8.65
CA SER A 68 6.06 12.93 -7.40
C SER A 68 4.70 13.01 -6.72
N ARG A 69 4.66 12.69 -5.42
CA ARG A 69 3.49 12.93 -4.58
C ARG A 69 3.38 14.45 -4.30
N PRO A 70 2.25 15.11 -4.61
CA PRO A 70 2.00 16.51 -4.26
C PRO A 70 2.15 16.77 -2.76
N GLU A 71 2.54 17.99 -2.37
CA GLU A 71 2.71 18.35 -0.95
C GLU A 71 1.38 18.30 -0.20
N GLU A 72 0.29 18.64 -0.88
CA GLU A 72 -1.07 18.59 -0.39
C GLU A 72 -1.44 17.17 0.05
N ASN A 73 -1.00 16.15 -0.68
CA ASN A 73 -1.29 14.76 -0.36
C ASN A 73 -0.67 14.27 0.96
N TYR A 74 0.20 15.04 1.62
CA TYR A 74 0.69 14.73 2.97
C TYR A 74 -0.14 15.40 4.08
N SER A 75 -1.06 16.31 3.71
CA SER A 75 -1.83 17.11 4.66
C SER A 75 -3.01 16.36 5.28
N ALA A 76 -3.48 15.28 4.64
CA ALA A 76 -4.55 14.43 5.15
C ALA A 76 -4.49 13.01 4.58
N ASP A 77 -4.97 12.03 5.36
CA ASP A 77 -5.01 10.60 5.00
C ASP A 77 -5.93 10.27 3.80
N TRP A 78 -6.68 11.25 3.31
CA TRP A 78 -7.64 11.13 2.20
C TRP A 78 -7.14 11.73 0.88
N GLU A 79 -6.00 12.41 0.91
CA GLU A 79 -5.42 13.05 -0.26
C GLU A 79 -4.38 12.11 -0.89
N SER A 80 -4.77 11.46 -1.98
CA SER A 80 -3.95 10.48 -2.69
C SER A 80 -4.02 10.69 -4.20
N ASN A 81 -2.95 10.35 -4.90
CA ASN A 81 -2.95 10.27 -6.36
C ASN A 81 -3.72 9.00 -6.80
N TRP A 82 -3.70 7.96 -5.97
CA TRP A 82 -4.22 6.63 -6.27
C TRP A 82 -5.16 6.13 -5.17
N VAL A 83 -6.46 6.36 -5.36
CA VAL A 83 -7.49 5.88 -4.43
C VAL A 83 -7.53 4.35 -4.41
N SER A 84 -7.59 3.78 -3.20
CA SER A 84 -7.69 2.33 -2.97
C SER A 84 -8.79 2.04 -1.95
N HIS A 85 -9.81 1.28 -2.35
CA HIS A 85 -10.81 0.78 -1.41
C HIS A 85 -10.23 -0.30 -0.50
N ASN A 86 -10.89 -0.51 0.64
CA ASN A 86 -10.62 -1.64 1.51
C ASN A 86 -10.67 -2.96 0.74
N THR A 87 -9.61 -3.76 0.86
CA THR A 87 -9.42 -5.05 0.18
C THR A 87 -9.37 -5.00 -1.36
N SER A 88 -9.20 -3.82 -1.95
CA SER A 88 -8.98 -3.71 -3.39
C SER A 88 -7.67 -4.35 -3.83
N ILE A 89 -7.61 -4.78 -5.10
CA ILE A 89 -6.45 -5.42 -5.70
C ILE A 89 -5.88 -4.49 -6.78
N SER A 90 -4.58 -4.22 -6.68
CA SER A 90 -3.81 -3.50 -7.71
C SER A 90 -2.71 -4.41 -8.25
N ARG A 91 -2.48 -4.38 -9.56
CA ARG A 91 -1.48 -5.22 -10.23
C ARG A 91 -0.55 -4.37 -11.10
N ILE A 92 0.74 -4.56 -10.87
CA ILE A 92 1.82 -3.93 -11.64
C ILE A 92 2.75 -5.04 -12.11
N ASP A 93 3.02 -5.08 -13.42
CA ASP A 93 3.89 -6.07 -14.04
C ASP A 93 5.23 -5.44 -14.42
N PHE A 94 6.32 -6.18 -14.25
CA PHE A 94 7.66 -5.80 -14.69
C PHE A 94 8.07 -6.68 -15.87
N ILE A 95 8.06 -6.15 -17.09
CA ILE A 95 8.31 -6.93 -18.31
C ILE A 95 9.35 -6.20 -19.16
N ASN A 96 10.46 -6.88 -19.51
CA ASN A 96 11.53 -6.34 -20.37
C ASN A 96 12.03 -4.94 -19.95
N GLY A 97 12.13 -4.69 -18.64
CA GLY A 97 12.55 -3.40 -18.09
C GLY A 97 11.43 -2.35 -18.00
N SER A 98 10.26 -2.59 -18.59
CA SER A 98 9.06 -1.76 -18.43
C SER A 98 8.34 -2.06 -17.11
N GLN A 99 7.65 -1.07 -16.57
CA GLN A 99 6.73 -1.20 -15.43
C GLN A 99 5.34 -0.85 -15.93
N ASN A 100 4.42 -1.82 -15.88
CA ASN A 100 3.11 -1.69 -16.48
C ASN A 100 2.05 -1.75 -15.39
N VAL A 101 1.26 -0.70 -15.23
CA VAL A 101 0.04 -0.75 -14.42
C VAL A 101 -1.01 -1.52 -15.23
N ILE A 102 -1.41 -2.69 -14.75
CA ILE A 102 -2.40 -3.53 -15.44
C ILE A 102 -3.81 -3.14 -14.99
N TYR A 103 -4.01 -3.01 -13.68
CA TYR A 103 -5.21 -2.46 -13.07
C TYR A 103 -4.89 -1.94 -11.67
N LEU A 104 -5.67 -0.96 -11.21
CA LEU A 104 -5.62 -0.43 -9.85
C LEU A 104 -7.02 -0.52 -9.23
N ASN A 105 -7.08 -0.64 -7.91
CA ASN A 105 -8.31 -0.54 -7.12
C ASN A 105 -9.44 -1.47 -7.60
N ARG A 106 -9.08 -2.70 -8.02
CA ARG A 106 -10.04 -3.69 -8.49
C ARG A 106 -10.83 -4.26 -7.31
N ILE A 107 -12.15 -4.17 -7.38
CA ILE A 107 -13.08 -4.55 -6.30
C ILE A 107 -14.20 -5.49 -6.75
N ASP A 108 -14.10 -6.11 -7.92
CA ASP A 108 -15.15 -6.99 -8.48
C ASP A 108 -15.52 -8.18 -7.55
N HIS A 109 -14.65 -8.53 -6.59
CA HIS A 109 -14.93 -9.57 -5.60
C HIS A 109 -15.84 -9.11 -4.45
N LEU A 110 -16.10 -7.81 -4.33
CA LEU A 110 -16.96 -7.23 -3.30
C LEU A 110 -18.38 -7.02 -3.83
N SER A 111 -19.36 -7.37 -3.01
CA SER A 111 -20.73 -6.88 -3.20
C SER A 111 -20.80 -5.39 -2.84
N THR A 112 -21.78 -4.69 -3.40
CA THR A 112 -21.90 -3.22 -3.25
C THR A 112 -22.07 -2.76 -1.80
N ASP A 113 -22.66 -3.59 -0.94
CA ASP A 113 -22.85 -3.32 0.49
C ASP A 113 -21.56 -3.43 1.32
N LEU A 114 -20.51 -4.04 0.78
CA LEU A 114 -19.19 -4.14 1.41
C LEU A 114 -18.23 -3.03 0.98
N VAL A 115 -18.61 -2.18 0.02
CA VAL A 115 -17.78 -1.07 -0.45
C VAL A 115 -17.92 0.10 0.53
N THR A 116 -16.80 0.47 1.17
CA THR A 116 -16.72 1.57 2.14
C THR A 116 -15.80 2.68 1.62
N TRP A 117 -16.10 3.92 1.99
CA TRP A 117 -15.22 5.08 1.80
C TRP A 117 -14.49 5.38 3.09
#